data_AF-A0AAF0ZMB0-F1
#
_entry.id   AF-A0AAF0ZMB0-F1
#
_cell.length_a   1.000
_cell.length_b   1.000
_cell.length_c   1.000
_cell.angle_alpha   90.00
_cell.angle_beta   90.00
_cell.angle_gamma   90.00
#
_symmetry.space_group_name_H-M   'P 1'
#
loop_
_entity.id
_entity.type
_entity.pdbx_description
1 polymer ?
#
loop_
_entity_poly.entity_id
_entity_poly.type
_entity_poly.pdbx_seq_one_letter_code
_entity_poly.pdbx_strand_id
1 'polypeptide(L)'
;MDRETVLGKNLFVYFYVCLDVLKKGWKEGCRILIGFDGCFLNGACKGELLVAVGRNGNNQMFPIVWAVVDKETKHSWSFFINYLKEDLQLGTGQGLTVMVFKHELLPNVEVRMCARHIWSNWSKRWKGEEKRKQFWRYSKATFEVKYSDELLKISRLGNEINDDLLHYPHVSWVRTFFQEHSKCDVIENNMCETFNSWILSCRHKSIITMLEEIRRKLMTRIVDMVKFADTWICDIVPMARLILEENKDKSRACKVFWNADVGFEIGEG
;
A
#
# COMPACT_ATOMS: atom_id res chain seq x y z
N MET A 1 12.54 -24.22 19.09
CA MET A 1 11.64 -24.14 20.26
C MET A 1 11.96 -22.85 20.97
N ASP A 2 10.94 -22.04 21.21
CA ASP A 2 11.09 -20.79 21.95
C ASP A 2 11.54 -21.08 23.39
N ARG A 3 12.34 -20.17 23.97
CA ARG A 3 12.98 -20.35 25.29
C ARG A 3 11.97 -20.36 26.44
N GLU A 4 10.70 -20.01 26.18
CA GLU A 4 9.63 -19.94 27.18
C GLU A 4 8.66 -21.13 27.15
N THR A 5 8.87 -22.13 26.29
CA THR A 5 7.94 -23.26 26.18
C THR A 5 8.12 -24.23 27.37
N VAL A 6 7.27 -24.12 28.39
CA VAL A 6 7.20 -25.10 29.49
C VAL A 6 6.52 -26.37 29.00
N LEU A 7 7.18 -27.53 29.18
CA LEU A 7 6.62 -28.84 28.81
C LEU A 7 5.24 -29.04 29.47
N GLY A 8 4.22 -29.38 28.66
CA GLY A 8 2.88 -29.70 29.15
C GLY A 8 1.89 -28.53 29.23
N LYS A 9 2.29 -27.29 28.90
CA LYS A 9 1.35 -26.17 28.72
C LYS A 9 1.19 -25.84 27.24
N ASN A 10 -0.03 -26.01 26.72
CA ASN A 10 -0.38 -25.52 25.39
C ASN A 10 -0.58 -24.00 25.45
N LEU A 11 0.33 -23.25 24.84
CA LEU A 11 0.23 -21.81 24.70
C LEU A 11 -0.24 -21.48 23.28
N PHE A 12 -1.16 -20.54 23.17
CA PHE A 12 -1.50 -19.95 21.88
C PHE A 12 -0.28 -19.21 21.35
N VAL A 13 0.20 -19.60 20.16
CA VAL A 13 1.33 -18.95 19.50
C VAL A 13 0.79 -18.06 18.40
N TYR A 14 0.43 -18.62 17.23
CA TYR A 14 -0.04 -17.87 16.07
C TYR A 14 -1.41 -18.33 15.58
N PHE A 15 -2.17 -17.41 14.98
CA PHE A 15 -3.43 -17.71 14.31
C PHE A 15 -3.58 -16.90 13.05
N TYR A 16 -3.70 -17.59 11.92
CA TYR A 16 -3.80 -17.00 10.59
C TYR A 16 -5.23 -17.10 10.06
N VAL A 17 -5.73 -16.03 9.43
CA VAL A 17 -7.06 -15.99 8.82
C VAL A 17 -6.97 -15.45 7.40
N CYS A 18 -7.28 -16.30 6.43
CA CYS A 18 -7.61 -15.91 5.07
C CYS A 18 -8.97 -16.52 4.69
N LEU A 19 -9.95 -15.66 4.37
CA LEU A 19 -11.26 -16.13 3.93
C LEU A 19 -11.22 -16.37 2.41
N ASP A 20 -11.76 -17.51 1.97
CA ASP A 20 -11.75 -17.89 0.53
C ASP A 20 -12.32 -16.81 -0.39
N VAL A 21 -13.40 -16.14 0.05
CA VAL A 21 -14.02 -15.02 -0.68
C VAL A 21 -13.06 -13.83 -0.85
N LEU A 22 -12.23 -13.52 0.14
CA LEU A 22 -11.26 -12.43 0.04
C LEU A 22 -10.10 -12.78 -0.88
N LYS A 23 -9.62 -14.02 -0.78
CA LYS A 23 -8.59 -14.56 -1.66
C LYS A 23 -9.02 -14.49 -3.13
N LYS A 24 -10.23 -14.94 -3.44
CA LYS A 24 -10.80 -14.87 -4.80
C LYS A 24 -11.02 -13.42 -5.23
N GLY A 25 -11.67 -12.61 -4.38
CA GLY A 25 -11.95 -11.21 -4.68
C GLY A 25 -10.69 -10.36 -4.93
N TRP A 26 -9.59 -10.65 -4.23
CA TRP A 26 -8.31 -9.98 -4.51
C TRP A 26 -7.73 -10.40 -5.87
N LYS A 27 -7.70 -11.71 -6.17
CA LYS A 27 -7.16 -12.22 -7.44
C LYS A 27 -7.95 -11.73 -8.66
N GLU A 28 -9.26 -11.61 -8.53
CA GLU A 28 -10.16 -11.30 -9.66
C GLU A 28 -10.35 -9.79 -9.89
N GLY A 29 -10.39 -8.98 -8.83
CA GLY A 29 -10.85 -7.59 -8.93
C GLY A 29 -9.97 -6.54 -8.26
N CYS A 30 -8.90 -6.92 -7.57
CA CYS A 30 -8.00 -5.97 -6.94
C CYS A 30 -6.77 -5.67 -7.79
N ARG A 31 -6.16 -4.52 -7.50
CA ARG A 31 -4.83 -4.19 -8.02
C ARG A 31 -3.81 -5.16 -7.40
N ILE A 32 -2.83 -5.60 -8.18
CA ILE A 32 -1.77 -6.54 -7.76
C ILE A 32 -0.73 -5.80 -6.89
N LEU A 33 -1.21 -5.27 -5.78
CA LEU A 33 -0.47 -4.51 -4.79
C LEU A 33 -0.94 -4.91 -3.40
N ILE A 34 0.01 -5.22 -2.53
CA ILE A 34 -0.23 -5.59 -1.13
C ILE A 34 0.57 -4.67 -0.23
N GLY A 35 -0.07 -4.09 0.78
CA GLY A 35 0.61 -3.43 1.88
C GLY A 35 0.60 -4.33 3.09
N PHE A 36 1.74 -4.36 3.74
CA PHE A 36 1.93 -5.06 5.00
C PHE A 36 2.00 -4.05 6.12
N ASP A 37 1.43 -4.40 7.25
CA ASP A 37 1.55 -3.62 8.47
C ASP A 37 1.34 -4.51 9.70
N GLY A 38 1.86 -4.04 10.82
CA GLY A 38 1.71 -4.65 12.13
C GLY A 38 1.09 -3.65 13.09
N CYS A 39 0.20 -4.13 13.96
CA CYS A 39 -0.32 -3.26 15.02
C CYS A 39 -0.44 -4.00 16.35
N PHE A 40 -0.05 -3.32 17.44
CA PHE A 40 -0.13 -3.87 18.78
C PHE A 40 -1.57 -4.16 19.20
N LEU A 41 -1.75 -5.27 19.91
CA LEU A 41 -2.97 -5.59 20.62
C LEU A 41 -2.98 -4.83 21.96
N ASN A 42 -4.07 -4.12 22.23
CA ASN A 42 -4.21 -3.26 23.41
C ASN A 42 -5.08 -3.89 24.51
N GLY A 43 -5.57 -5.11 24.30
CA GLY A 43 -6.40 -5.84 25.25
C GLY A 43 -5.61 -6.56 26.34
N ALA A 44 -6.30 -7.46 27.04
CA ALA A 44 -5.69 -8.33 28.07
C ALA A 44 -4.64 -9.28 27.46
N CYS A 45 -4.87 -9.74 26.23
CA CYS A 45 -3.88 -10.49 25.47
C CYS A 45 -2.91 -9.52 24.82
N LYS A 46 -1.63 -9.63 25.18
CA LYS A 46 -0.53 -8.97 24.47
C LYS A 46 -0.24 -9.72 23.16
N GLY A 47 0.42 -9.04 22.25
CA GLY A 47 0.73 -9.55 20.92
C GLY A 47 0.54 -8.49 19.86
N GLU A 48 0.60 -8.92 18.62
CA GLU A 48 0.48 -8.07 17.44
C GLU A 48 -0.44 -8.68 16.41
N LEU A 49 -1.13 -7.84 15.66
CA LEU A 49 -1.90 -8.24 14.50
C LEU A 49 -1.13 -7.84 13.24
N LEU A 50 -0.62 -8.83 12.51
CA LEU A 50 -0.05 -8.64 11.19
C LEU A 50 -1.17 -8.66 10.16
N VAL A 51 -1.12 -7.76 9.19
CA VAL A 51 -2.18 -7.60 8.19
C VAL A 51 -1.59 -7.48 6.81
N ALA A 52 -2.30 -8.02 5.81
CA ALA A 52 -2.05 -7.71 4.42
C ALA A 52 -3.32 -7.12 3.80
N VAL A 53 -3.16 -5.95 3.20
CA VAL A 53 -4.25 -5.14 2.71
C VAL A 53 -3.95 -4.73 1.26
N GLY A 54 -4.91 -4.96 0.37
CA GLY A 54 -4.83 -4.55 -1.02
C GLY A 54 -5.68 -3.32 -1.33
N ARG A 55 -5.79 -3.04 -2.63
CA ARG A 55 -6.71 -2.03 -3.18
C ARG A 55 -7.61 -2.66 -4.22
N ASN A 56 -8.91 -2.41 -4.11
CA ASN A 56 -9.85 -2.75 -5.16
C ASN A 56 -9.71 -1.81 -6.38
N GLY A 57 -10.40 -2.13 -7.48
CA GLY A 57 -10.41 -1.27 -8.69
C GLY A 57 -10.80 0.18 -8.40
N ASN A 58 -11.67 0.43 -7.42
CA ASN A 58 -12.12 1.76 -7.00
C ASN A 58 -11.15 2.48 -6.03
N ASN A 59 -9.90 2.02 -5.91
CA ASN A 59 -8.86 2.58 -5.02
C ASN A 59 -9.19 2.58 -3.53
N GLN A 60 -10.17 1.78 -3.11
CA GLN A 60 -10.52 1.61 -1.71
C GLN A 60 -9.73 0.45 -1.09
N MET A 61 -9.52 0.55 0.22
CA MET A 61 -8.91 -0.50 1.03
C MET A 61 -9.68 -1.83 0.90
N PHE A 62 -8.95 -2.91 0.61
CA PHE A 62 -9.45 -4.28 0.56
C PHE A 62 -8.64 -5.19 1.50
N PRO A 63 -9.14 -5.51 2.70
CA PRO A 63 -8.46 -6.46 3.60
C PRO A 63 -8.37 -7.85 2.97
N ILE A 64 -7.18 -8.46 2.99
CA ILE A 64 -6.95 -9.77 2.37
C ILE A 64 -6.83 -10.85 3.45
N VAL A 65 -5.96 -10.59 4.43
CA VAL A 65 -5.56 -11.56 5.44
C VAL A 65 -5.12 -10.82 6.71
N TRP A 66 -5.25 -11.49 7.85
CA TRP A 66 -4.65 -11.05 9.10
C TRP A 66 -4.17 -12.25 9.92
N ALA A 67 -3.19 -12.03 10.78
CA ALA A 67 -2.71 -13.03 11.71
C ALA A 67 -2.39 -12.43 13.08
N VAL A 68 -2.75 -13.14 14.13
CA VAL A 68 -2.33 -12.83 15.50
C VAL A 68 -0.98 -13.50 15.73
N VAL A 69 -0.01 -12.71 16.18
CA VAL A 69 1.33 -13.16 16.54
C VAL A 69 1.74 -12.66 17.92
N ASP A 70 2.75 -13.29 18.50
CA ASP A 70 3.30 -12.92 19.81
C ASP A 70 4.08 -11.59 19.74
N LYS A 71 4.86 -11.42 18.67
CA LYS A 71 5.71 -10.25 18.43
C LYS A 71 6.04 -10.13 16.95
N GLU A 72 6.26 -8.91 16.49
CA GLU A 72 6.83 -8.66 15.16
C GLU A 72 8.30 -9.08 15.12
N THR A 73 8.58 -10.21 14.47
CA THR A 73 9.92 -10.78 14.30
C THR A 73 10.07 -11.32 12.88
N LYS A 74 11.31 -11.58 12.45
CA LYS A 74 11.55 -12.26 11.17
C LYS A 74 10.81 -13.60 11.09
N HIS A 75 10.70 -14.31 12.22
CA HIS A 75 10.03 -15.61 12.28
C HIS A 75 8.51 -15.49 12.09
N SER A 76 7.86 -14.58 12.83
CA SER A 76 6.41 -14.38 12.73
C SER A 76 5.99 -13.81 11.36
N TRP A 77 6.81 -12.92 10.77
CA TRP A 77 6.63 -12.51 9.38
C TRP A 77 6.84 -13.64 8.38
N SER A 78 7.85 -14.49 8.57
CA SER A 78 8.06 -15.66 7.69
C SER A 78 6.87 -16.62 7.74
N PHE A 79 6.33 -16.87 8.94
CA PHE A 79 5.08 -17.62 9.13
C PHE A 79 3.95 -16.99 8.32
N PHE A 80 3.68 -15.69 8.53
CA PHE A 80 2.58 -14.97 7.88
C PHE A 80 2.69 -15.00 6.34
N ILE A 81 3.88 -14.72 5.81
CA ILE A 81 4.13 -14.65 4.37
C ILE A 81 4.08 -16.03 3.72
N ASN A 82 4.51 -17.10 4.39
CA ASN A 82 4.40 -18.46 3.86
C ASN A 82 2.94 -18.84 3.60
N TYR A 83 2.07 -18.68 4.60
CA TYR A 83 0.63 -18.96 4.42
C TYR A 83 0.01 -18.06 3.36
N LEU A 84 0.31 -16.74 3.37
CA LEU A 84 -0.16 -15.83 2.35
C LEU A 84 0.27 -16.23 0.93
N LYS A 85 1.52 -16.65 0.76
CA LYS A 85 2.08 -17.06 -0.51
C LYS A 85 1.41 -18.32 -1.05
N GLU A 86 1.11 -19.28 -0.18
CA GLU A 86 0.36 -20.49 -0.55
C GLU A 86 -1.09 -20.13 -0.93
N ASP A 87 -1.75 -19.31 -0.12
CA ASP A 87 -3.14 -18.95 -0.36
C ASP A 87 -3.32 -18.14 -1.63
N LEU A 88 -2.50 -17.11 -1.82
CA LEU A 88 -2.59 -16.27 -3.02
C LEU A 88 -1.81 -16.86 -4.22
N GLN A 89 -1.11 -17.98 -4.05
CA GLN A 89 -0.30 -18.62 -5.09
C GLN A 89 0.74 -17.65 -5.69
N LEU A 90 1.45 -16.91 -4.83
CA LEU A 90 2.32 -15.80 -5.26
C LEU A 90 3.65 -16.25 -5.87
N GLY A 91 4.02 -17.53 -5.75
CA GLY A 91 5.32 -18.02 -6.23
C GLY A 91 6.49 -17.23 -5.64
N THR A 92 7.38 -16.72 -6.48
CA THR A 92 8.50 -15.86 -6.05
C THR A 92 8.12 -14.37 -5.89
N GLY A 93 6.85 -14.02 -6.09
CA GLY A 93 6.36 -12.64 -6.08
C GLY A 93 6.55 -11.90 -7.41
N GLN A 94 6.80 -12.62 -8.51
CA GLN A 94 6.91 -12.02 -9.83
C GLN A 94 5.61 -11.30 -10.21
N GLY A 95 5.72 -10.02 -10.61
CA GLY A 95 4.55 -9.21 -10.97
C GLY A 95 3.66 -8.81 -9.79
N LEU A 96 4.17 -8.93 -8.55
CA LEU A 96 3.54 -8.41 -7.36
C LEU A 96 4.27 -7.14 -6.88
N THR A 97 3.51 -6.09 -6.62
CA THR A 97 3.99 -4.93 -5.87
C THR A 97 3.71 -5.08 -4.38
N VAL A 98 4.68 -4.76 -3.54
CA VAL A 98 4.53 -4.73 -2.08
C VAL A 98 4.90 -3.37 -1.50
N MET A 99 4.13 -2.87 -0.54
CA MET A 99 4.43 -1.63 0.17
C MET A 99 5.21 -1.92 1.47
N VAL A 100 6.30 -1.18 1.69
CA VAL A 100 7.04 -1.06 2.97
C VAL A 100 7.78 -2.32 3.43
N PHE A 101 7.66 -3.45 2.73
CA PHE A 101 8.20 -4.72 3.21
C PHE A 101 8.88 -5.53 2.10
N LYS A 102 10.19 -5.78 2.24
CA LYS A 102 10.94 -6.73 1.42
C LYS A 102 11.22 -7.98 2.25
N HIS A 103 10.90 -9.15 1.70
CA HIS A 103 11.12 -10.43 2.39
C HIS A 103 11.76 -11.47 1.49
N GLU A 104 12.61 -12.31 2.07
CA GLU A 104 13.38 -13.36 1.37
C GLU A 104 12.48 -14.39 0.65
N LEU A 105 11.24 -14.58 1.15
CA LEU A 105 10.26 -15.51 0.57
C LEU A 105 9.61 -15.02 -0.74
N LEU A 106 9.73 -13.72 -1.01
CA LEU A 106 9.17 -13.03 -2.17
C LEU A 106 10.28 -12.21 -2.86
N PRO A 107 11.33 -12.86 -3.40
CA PRO A 107 12.52 -12.17 -3.86
C PRO A 107 12.31 -11.27 -5.09
N ASN A 108 11.27 -11.54 -5.89
CA ASN A 108 11.05 -10.90 -7.19
C ASN A 108 9.96 -9.83 -7.18
N VAL A 109 9.51 -9.40 -5.98
CA VAL A 109 8.50 -8.34 -5.85
C VAL A 109 9.07 -6.97 -6.17
N GLU A 110 8.23 -6.11 -6.75
CA GLU A 110 8.49 -4.68 -6.76
C GLU A 110 8.23 -4.13 -5.35
N VAL A 111 9.26 -3.62 -4.67
CA VAL A 111 9.11 -3.02 -3.34
C VAL A 111 8.93 -1.52 -3.48
N ARG A 112 7.84 -1.00 -2.92
CA ARG A 112 7.58 0.43 -2.81
C ARG A 112 7.68 0.90 -1.36
N MET A 113 8.62 1.79 -1.08
CA MET A 113 8.68 2.48 0.21
C MET A 113 7.56 3.51 0.31
N CYS A 114 7.05 3.71 1.52
CA CYS A 114 6.00 4.70 1.77
C CYS A 114 6.62 6.11 1.83
N ALA A 115 6.24 6.97 0.89
CA ALA A 115 6.69 8.36 0.84
C ALA A 115 6.34 9.12 2.12
N ARG A 116 5.26 8.75 2.83
CA ARG A 116 4.89 9.33 4.13
C ARG A 116 5.92 9.02 5.22
N HIS A 117 6.49 7.80 5.24
CA HIS A 117 7.56 7.45 6.17
C HIS A 117 8.86 8.17 5.84
N ILE A 118 9.20 8.27 4.55
CA ILE A 118 10.35 9.05 4.08
C ILE A 118 10.19 10.52 4.49
N TRP A 119 9.01 11.11 4.26
CA TRP A 119 8.66 12.45 4.71
C TRP A 119 8.81 12.61 6.23
N SER A 120 8.26 11.68 7.02
CA SER A 120 8.34 11.73 8.49
C SER A 120 9.78 11.78 9.00
N ASN A 121 10.71 11.09 8.33
CA ASN A 121 12.13 11.14 8.68
C ASN A 121 12.82 12.38 8.13
N TRP A 122 12.64 12.69 6.84
CA TRP A 122 13.29 13.80 6.15
C TRP A 122 12.86 15.17 6.71
N SER A 123 11.58 15.33 7.06
CA SER A 123 11.02 16.56 7.65
C SER A 123 11.52 16.87 9.07
N LYS A 124 12.21 15.93 9.74
CA LYS A 124 12.88 16.21 11.03
C LYS A 124 13.95 17.29 10.85
N ARG A 125 14.72 17.23 9.76
CA ARG A 125 15.74 18.21 9.38
C ARG A 125 15.16 19.30 8.48
N TRP A 126 14.30 18.94 7.52
CA TRP A 126 13.81 19.84 6.48
C TRP A 126 12.37 20.29 6.70
N LYS A 127 12.15 21.06 7.76
CA LYS A 127 10.83 21.62 8.10
C LYS A 127 10.42 22.75 7.15
N GLY A 128 9.12 22.92 6.96
CA GLY A 128 8.51 24.02 6.22
C GLY A 128 7.45 23.55 5.23
N GLU A 129 6.38 24.34 5.08
CA GLU A 129 5.26 24.01 4.19
C GLU A 129 5.68 23.93 2.72
N GLU A 130 6.60 24.80 2.29
CA GLU A 130 7.08 24.80 0.90
C GLU A 130 7.87 23.53 0.59
N LYS A 131 8.77 23.11 1.50
CA LYS A 131 9.51 21.85 1.39
C LYS A 131 8.56 20.65 1.39
N ARG A 132 7.48 20.70 2.18
CA ARG A 132 6.42 19.69 2.18
C ARG A 132 5.76 19.56 0.83
N LYS A 133 5.26 20.68 0.28
CA LYS A 133 4.62 20.69 -1.04
C LYS A 133 5.57 20.18 -2.12
N GLN A 134 6.81 20.62 -2.08
CA GLN A 134 7.81 20.25 -3.07
C GLN A 134 8.21 18.76 -2.98
N PHE A 135 8.36 18.21 -1.77
CA PHE A 135 8.57 16.77 -1.56
C PHE A 135 7.44 15.93 -2.17
N TRP A 136 6.19 16.35 -1.99
CA TRP A 136 5.04 15.64 -2.55
C TRP A 136 4.96 15.77 -4.07
N ARG A 137 5.35 16.90 -4.65
CA ARG A 137 5.44 17.06 -6.12
C ARG A 137 6.51 16.15 -6.71
N TYR A 138 7.68 16.10 -6.07
CA TYR A 138 8.79 15.24 -6.45
C TYR A 138 8.42 13.76 -6.40
N SER A 139 7.91 13.26 -5.26
CA SER A 139 7.52 11.84 -5.13
C SER A 139 6.40 11.41 -6.08
N LYS A 140 5.52 12.35 -6.47
CA LYS A 140 4.41 12.12 -7.40
C LYS A 140 4.77 12.41 -8.86
N ALA A 141 6.02 12.73 -9.17
CA ALA A 141 6.45 12.91 -10.56
C ALA A 141 6.12 11.65 -11.39
N THR A 142 5.64 11.86 -12.60
CA THR A 142 5.09 10.80 -13.47
C THR A 142 6.03 10.37 -14.58
N PHE A 143 7.06 11.17 -14.87
CA PHE A 143 8.04 10.93 -15.93
C PHE A 143 9.37 11.61 -15.55
N GLU A 144 10.46 11.21 -16.21
CA GLU A 144 11.83 11.59 -15.83
C GLU A 144 12.13 13.09 -15.93
N VAL A 145 11.60 13.76 -16.95
CA VAL A 145 11.77 15.22 -17.11
C VAL A 145 11.17 15.96 -15.92
N LYS A 146 9.91 15.67 -15.56
CA LYS A 146 9.25 16.25 -14.39
C LYS A 146 9.96 15.89 -13.09
N TYR A 147 10.43 14.66 -12.96
CA TYR A 147 11.24 14.25 -11.81
C TYR A 147 12.48 15.14 -11.64
N SER A 148 13.21 15.36 -12.73
CA SER A 148 14.42 16.19 -12.74
C SER A 148 14.12 17.64 -12.40
N ASP A 149 13.04 18.19 -12.97
CA ASP A 149 12.58 19.55 -12.67
C ASP A 149 12.19 19.73 -11.19
N GLU A 150 11.44 18.78 -10.63
CA GLU A 150 11.04 18.86 -9.23
C GLU A 150 12.24 18.68 -8.28
N LEU A 151 13.26 17.90 -8.66
CA LEU A 151 14.51 17.77 -7.90
C LEU A 151 15.35 19.06 -7.91
N LEU A 152 15.41 19.76 -9.05
CA LEU A 152 16.04 21.07 -9.17
C LEU A 152 15.31 22.15 -8.37
N LYS A 153 13.99 22.04 -8.22
CA LYS A 153 13.22 22.94 -7.35
C LYS A 153 13.52 22.66 -5.87
N ILE A 154 13.70 21.39 -5.46
CA ILE A 154 14.10 21.06 -4.08
C ILE A 154 15.49 21.62 -3.75
N SER A 155 16.47 21.53 -4.65
CA SER A 155 17.83 22.04 -4.38
C SER A 155 17.88 23.52 -4.05
N ARG A 156 16.93 24.32 -4.56
CA ARG A 156 16.81 25.76 -4.27
C ARG A 156 16.28 26.05 -2.86
N LEU A 157 15.80 25.04 -2.14
CA LEU A 157 15.18 25.18 -0.80
C LEU A 157 16.15 24.90 0.35
N GLY A 158 17.40 24.52 0.07
CA GLY A 158 18.44 24.34 1.07
C GLY A 158 19.69 23.66 0.51
N ASN A 159 20.83 23.82 1.20
CA ASN A 159 22.05 23.07 0.90
C ASN A 159 21.90 21.63 1.42
N GLU A 160 22.48 20.63 0.75
CA GLU A 160 22.44 19.19 1.13
C GLU A 160 21.05 18.54 1.18
N ILE A 161 19.99 19.29 0.90
CA ILE A 161 18.60 18.84 0.97
C ILE A 161 18.31 17.66 0.02
N ASN A 162 18.96 17.68 -1.15
CA ASN A 162 18.87 16.62 -2.15
C ASN A 162 19.69 15.40 -1.73
N ASP A 163 20.84 15.57 -1.07
CA ASP A 163 21.68 14.45 -0.64
C ASP A 163 20.94 13.58 0.37
N ASP A 164 20.27 14.22 1.34
CA ASP A 164 19.40 13.53 2.31
C ASP A 164 18.20 12.83 1.65
N LEU A 165 17.72 13.35 0.53
CA LEU A 165 16.59 12.79 -0.21
C LEU A 165 17.01 11.61 -1.09
N LEU A 166 18.15 11.74 -1.77
CA LEU A 166 18.74 10.76 -2.66
C LEU A 166 19.41 9.60 -1.92
N HIS A 167 19.62 9.75 -0.61
CA HIS A 167 19.93 8.63 0.28
C HIS A 167 18.90 7.49 0.18
N TYR A 168 17.63 7.82 -0.07
CA TYR A 168 16.58 6.84 -0.32
C TYR A 168 16.57 6.43 -1.80
N PRO A 169 16.53 5.12 -2.12
CA PRO A 169 16.57 4.65 -3.50
C PRO A 169 15.32 5.09 -4.29
N HIS A 170 15.42 6.14 -5.11
CA HIS A 170 14.29 6.76 -5.82
C HIS A 170 13.40 5.78 -6.59
N VAL A 171 14.00 4.72 -7.14
CA VAL A 171 13.28 3.63 -7.83
C VAL A 171 12.19 2.96 -6.99
N SER A 172 12.30 3.01 -5.66
CA SER A 172 11.34 2.38 -4.75
C SER A 172 10.32 3.35 -4.15
N TRP A 173 10.38 4.66 -4.39
CA TRP A 173 9.43 5.58 -3.72
C TRP A 173 8.99 6.79 -4.55
N VAL A 174 9.58 6.97 -5.73
CA VAL A 174 9.17 7.99 -6.70
C VAL A 174 8.39 7.33 -7.83
N ARG A 175 7.20 7.84 -8.10
CA ARG A 175 6.24 7.24 -9.04
C ARG A 175 6.80 7.06 -10.45
N THR A 176 7.66 7.95 -10.93
CA THR A 176 8.32 7.87 -12.24
C THR A 176 8.94 6.50 -12.53
N PHE A 177 9.47 5.82 -11.52
CA PHE A 177 10.26 4.60 -11.69
C PHE A 177 9.50 3.32 -11.32
N PHE A 178 8.22 3.45 -10.97
CA PHE A 178 7.41 2.31 -10.60
C PHE A 178 7.07 1.46 -11.82
N GLN A 179 6.98 0.15 -11.59
CA GLN A 179 6.52 -0.74 -12.64
C GLN A 179 5.00 -0.58 -12.87
N GLU A 180 4.59 -0.73 -14.11
CA GLU A 180 3.19 -0.49 -14.49
C GLU A 180 2.25 -1.69 -14.24
N HIS A 181 2.79 -2.87 -13.92
CA HIS A 181 2.01 -4.11 -13.84
C HIS A 181 0.91 -4.04 -12.76
N SER A 182 1.15 -3.36 -11.64
CA SER A 182 0.15 -3.21 -10.57
C SER A 182 -0.96 -2.22 -10.91
N LYS A 183 -0.81 -1.46 -12.00
CA LYS A 183 -1.73 -0.41 -12.44
C LYS A 183 -2.14 0.52 -11.29
N CYS A 184 -1.23 0.76 -10.35
CA CYS A 184 -1.50 1.49 -9.11
C CYS A 184 -0.47 2.59 -8.95
N ASP A 185 -0.91 3.83 -8.76
CA ASP A 185 -0.03 5.00 -8.61
C ASP A 185 0.23 5.40 -7.15
N VAL A 186 -0.08 4.49 -6.23
CA VAL A 186 0.07 4.72 -4.80
C VAL A 186 1.54 4.78 -4.41
N ILE A 187 1.89 5.85 -3.70
CA ILE A 187 3.20 6.10 -3.08
C ILE A 187 3.14 6.08 -1.55
N GLU A 188 1.95 5.85 -0.95
CA GLU A 188 1.72 5.85 0.50
C GLU A 188 0.98 4.59 0.95
N ASN A 189 1.33 4.03 2.11
CA ASN A 189 0.65 2.85 2.67
C ASN A 189 -0.67 3.19 3.39
N ASN A 190 -1.44 4.15 2.86
CA ASN A 190 -2.64 4.68 3.51
C ASN A 190 -3.72 3.59 3.73
N MET A 191 -3.70 2.52 2.95
CA MET A 191 -4.67 1.42 3.09
C MET A 191 -4.45 0.60 4.37
N CYS A 192 -3.21 0.35 4.78
CA CYS A 192 -2.91 -0.30 6.05
C CYS A 192 -3.23 0.61 7.23
N GLU A 193 -2.86 1.89 7.13
CA GLU A 193 -3.21 2.90 8.15
C GLU A 193 -4.74 2.98 8.34
N THR A 194 -5.50 3.01 7.22
CA THR A 194 -6.96 2.99 7.24
C THR A 194 -7.49 1.71 7.89
N PHE A 195 -6.89 0.55 7.62
CA PHE A 195 -7.29 -0.71 8.23
C PHE A 195 -7.08 -0.69 9.74
N ASN A 196 -5.91 -0.27 10.19
CA ASN A 196 -5.54 -0.19 11.60
C ASN A 196 -6.46 0.77 12.38
N SER A 197 -6.83 1.89 11.78
CA SER A 197 -7.86 2.78 12.33
C SER A 197 -9.25 2.12 12.36
N TRP A 198 -9.62 1.40 11.30
CA TRP A 198 -10.93 0.75 11.18
C TRP A 198 -11.15 -0.34 12.22
N ILE A 199 -10.09 -1.05 12.63
CA ILE A 199 -10.15 -2.10 13.67
C ILE A 199 -9.71 -1.64 15.06
N LEU A 200 -9.46 -0.34 15.26
CA LEU A 200 -8.89 0.19 16.51
C LEU A 200 -9.62 -0.30 17.76
N SER A 201 -10.96 -0.22 17.79
CA SER A 201 -11.77 -0.68 18.91
C SER A 201 -11.73 -2.20 19.13
N CYS A 202 -11.57 -2.98 18.06
CA CYS A 202 -11.48 -4.44 18.14
C CYS A 202 -10.20 -4.88 18.87
N ARG A 203 -9.10 -4.13 18.72
CA ARG A 203 -7.78 -4.45 19.31
C ARG A 203 -7.74 -4.39 20.84
N HIS A 204 -8.76 -3.82 21.48
CA HIS A 204 -8.90 -3.78 22.93
C HIS A 204 -9.61 -5.01 23.50
N LYS A 205 -10.09 -5.93 22.66
CA LYS A 205 -10.88 -7.10 23.08
C LYS A 205 -10.02 -8.36 23.21
N SER A 206 -10.59 -9.43 23.74
CA SER A 206 -9.94 -10.75 23.72
C SER A 206 -9.75 -11.23 22.27
N ILE A 207 -8.75 -12.09 22.03
CA ILE A 207 -8.37 -12.56 20.69
C ILE A 207 -9.59 -13.07 19.91
N ILE A 208 -10.39 -13.96 20.50
CA ILE A 208 -11.57 -14.54 19.84
C ILE A 208 -12.59 -13.44 19.51
N THR A 209 -12.89 -12.56 20.46
CA THR A 209 -13.87 -11.48 20.26
C THR A 209 -13.42 -10.49 19.19
N MET A 210 -12.13 -10.15 19.19
CA MET A 210 -11.50 -9.29 18.19
C MET A 210 -11.63 -9.90 16.79
N LEU A 211 -11.23 -11.16 16.62
CA LEU A 211 -11.30 -11.86 15.34
C LEU A 211 -12.74 -11.95 14.82
N GLU A 212 -13.70 -12.27 15.69
CA GLU A 212 -15.12 -12.33 15.32
C GLU A 212 -15.72 -10.97 14.97
N GLU A 213 -15.25 -9.90 15.60
CA GLU A 213 -15.69 -8.56 15.26
C GLU A 213 -15.07 -8.07 13.95
N ILE A 214 -13.78 -8.33 13.71
CA ILE A 214 -13.12 -8.04 12.42
C ILE A 214 -13.86 -8.78 11.30
N ARG A 215 -14.16 -10.07 11.48
CA ARG A 215 -14.94 -10.88 10.53
C ARG A 215 -16.31 -10.26 10.24
N ARG A 216 -17.07 -9.88 11.27
CA ARG A 216 -18.39 -9.24 11.11
C ARG A 216 -18.31 -7.89 10.40
N LYS A 217 -17.37 -7.03 10.80
CA LYS A 217 -17.14 -5.72 10.16
C LYS A 217 -16.82 -5.89 8.68
N LEU A 218 -16.02 -6.89 8.34
CA LEU A 218 -15.69 -7.22 6.95
C LEU A 218 -16.91 -7.71 6.16
N MET A 219 -17.73 -8.58 6.75
CA MET A 219 -18.97 -9.03 6.11
C MET A 219 -19.91 -7.86 5.82
N THR A 220 -20.12 -6.95 6.79
CA THR A 220 -20.92 -5.73 6.58
C THR A 220 -20.33 -4.87 5.47
N ARG A 221 -19.01 -4.65 5.48
CA ARG A 221 -18.32 -3.89 4.43
C ARG A 221 -18.52 -4.50 3.04
N ILE A 222 -18.45 -5.82 2.91
CA ILE A 222 -18.67 -6.50 1.62
C ILE A 222 -20.08 -6.20 1.10
N VAL A 223 -21.09 -6.30 1.96
CA VAL A 223 -22.49 -5.95 1.60
C VAL A 223 -22.61 -4.49 1.17
N ASP A 224 -21.96 -3.57 1.88
CA ASP A 224 -21.96 -2.15 1.51
C ASP A 224 -21.27 -1.89 0.17
N MET A 225 -20.21 -2.64 -0.14
CA MET A 225 -19.52 -2.55 -1.44
C MET A 225 -20.36 -3.10 -2.59
N VAL A 226 -21.15 -4.16 -2.37
CA VAL A 226 -22.11 -4.66 -3.36
C VAL A 226 -23.18 -3.61 -3.62
N LYS A 227 -23.82 -3.08 -2.56
CA LYS A 227 -24.81 -2.00 -2.70
C LYS A 227 -24.24 -0.77 -3.39
N PHE A 228 -22.99 -0.42 -3.11
CA PHE A 228 -22.31 0.68 -3.78
C PHE A 228 -22.12 0.39 -5.27
N ALA A 229 -21.75 -0.84 -5.64
CA ALA A 229 -21.62 -1.26 -7.04
C ALA A 229 -22.96 -1.16 -7.80
N ASP A 230 -24.09 -1.45 -7.14
CA ASP A 230 -25.42 -1.30 -7.73
C ASP A 230 -25.77 0.16 -8.09
N THR A 231 -25.07 1.15 -7.51
CA THR A 231 -25.26 2.57 -7.85
C THR A 231 -24.45 3.03 -9.07
N TRP A 232 -23.65 2.15 -9.68
CA TRP A 232 -22.80 2.52 -10.80
C TRP A 232 -23.63 2.74 -12.07
N ILE A 233 -23.32 3.82 -12.78
CA ILE A 233 -24.02 4.24 -14.00
C ILE A 233 -23.33 3.75 -15.28
N CYS A 234 -22.17 3.11 -15.15
CA CYS A 234 -21.35 2.61 -16.25
C CYS A 234 -20.33 1.58 -15.74
N ASP A 235 -19.63 0.92 -16.65
CA ASP A 235 -18.63 -0.11 -16.34
C ASP A 235 -17.32 0.45 -15.73
N ILE A 236 -17.19 1.78 -15.61
CA ILE A 236 -16.04 2.44 -14.98
C ILE A 236 -16.36 2.77 -13.54
N VAL A 237 -15.52 2.26 -12.63
CA VAL A 237 -15.64 2.54 -11.19
C VAL A 237 -15.58 4.05 -10.90
N PRO A 238 -16.34 4.57 -9.93
CA PRO A 238 -16.47 6.02 -9.71
C PRO A 238 -15.14 6.78 -9.55
N MET A 239 -14.17 6.23 -8.80
CA MET A 239 -12.87 6.88 -8.63
C MET A 239 -12.02 6.91 -9.90
N ALA A 240 -12.08 5.86 -10.72
CA ALA A 240 -11.36 5.86 -12.00
C ALA A 240 -11.99 6.87 -12.97
N ARG A 241 -13.32 6.98 -12.96
CA ARG A 241 -14.05 7.98 -13.76
C ARG A 241 -13.66 9.40 -13.35
N LEU A 242 -13.57 9.70 -12.05
CA LEU A 242 -13.11 11.01 -11.57
C LEU A 242 -11.70 11.36 -12.09
N ILE A 243 -10.76 10.41 -12.00
CA ILE A 243 -9.39 10.60 -12.51
C ILE A 243 -9.40 10.82 -14.03
N LEU A 244 -10.23 10.06 -14.77
CA LEU A 244 -10.36 10.19 -16.22
C LEU A 244 -10.86 11.58 -16.61
N GLU A 245 -11.93 12.07 -15.98
CA GLU A 245 -12.46 13.40 -16.27
C GLU A 245 -11.47 14.52 -15.93
N GLU A 246 -10.77 14.43 -14.80
CA GLU A 246 -9.71 15.38 -14.45
C GLU A 246 -8.59 15.41 -15.51
N ASN A 247 -8.19 14.25 -16.03
CA ASN A 247 -7.17 14.15 -17.06
C ASN A 247 -7.67 14.68 -18.42
N LYS A 248 -8.95 14.49 -18.75
CA LYS A 248 -9.57 15.09 -19.94
C LYS A 248 -9.51 16.61 -19.87
N ASP A 249 -9.86 17.20 -18.73
CA ASP A 249 -9.78 18.65 -18.55
C ASP A 249 -8.34 19.17 -18.67
N LYS A 250 -7.36 18.50 -18.07
CA LYS A 250 -5.94 18.86 -18.22
C LYS A 250 -5.46 18.76 -19.68
N SER A 251 -5.89 17.73 -20.39
CA SER A 251 -5.49 17.51 -21.80
C SER A 251 -5.95 18.63 -22.73
N ARG A 252 -7.01 19.38 -22.37
CA ARG A 252 -7.47 20.55 -23.14
C ARG A 252 -6.47 21.71 -23.13
N ALA A 253 -5.59 21.78 -22.13
CA ALA A 253 -4.52 22.76 -22.05
C ALA A 253 -3.24 22.30 -22.77
N CYS A 254 -3.29 21.19 -23.50
CA CYS A 254 -2.15 20.65 -24.24
C CYS A 254 -2.35 20.81 -25.75
N LYS A 255 -1.30 21.22 -26.46
CA LYS A 255 -1.26 21.20 -27.93
C LYS A 255 -0.49 19.97 -28.38
N VAL A 256 -1.11 19.16 -29.24
CA VAL A 256 -0.49 17.95 -29.78
C VAL A 256 0.07 18.26 -31.16
N PHE A 257 1.37 18.08 -31.34
CA PHE A 257 2.07 18.22 -32.60
C PHE A 257 2.46 16.82 -33.10
N TRP A 258 1.67 16.28 -34.05
CA TRP A 258 1.94 14.97 -34.64
C TRP A 258 3.13 15.03 -35.59
N ASN A 259 4.04 14.06 -35.50
CA ASN A 259 5.25 14.02 -36.32
C ASN A 259 5.04 13.40 -37.71
N ALA A 260 3.78 13.18 -38.11
CA ALA A 260 3.39 12.49 -39.35
C ALA A 260 3.74 10.98 -39.44
N ASP A 261 4.11 10.35 -38.32
CA ASP A 261 4.38 8.91 -38.21
C ASP A 261 3.70 8.35 -36.94
N VAL A 262 4.46 7.79 -35.99
CA VAL A 262 3.94 7.21 -34.73
C VAL A 262 4.09 8.14 -33.52
N GLY A 263 4.74 9.29 -33.68
CA GLY A 263 5.15 10.17 -32.58
C GLY A 263 4.34 11.46 -32.50
N PHE A 264 4.33 12.05 -31.32
CA PHE A 264 3.75 13.36 -31.10
C PHE A 264 4.56 14.11 -30.04
N GLU A 265 4.69 15.42 -30.21
CA GLU A 265 5.16 16.34 -29.18
C GLU A 265 3.93 16.96 -28.49
N ILE A 266 3.99 17.12 -27.17
CA ILE A 266 2.95 17.80 -26.41
C ILE A 266 3.51 19.12 -25.89
N GLY A 267 3.01 20.23 -26.44
CA GLY A 267 3.30 21.58 -25.95
C GLY A 267 2.25 22.08 -24.95
N GLU A 268 2.63 23.04 -24.13
CA GLU A 268 1.70 23.78 -23.26
C GLU A 268 0.85 24.74 -24.13
N GLY A 269 -0.47 24.71 -23.91
CA GLY A 269 -1.50 25.40 -24.70
C GLY A 269 -1.68 26.86 -24.34
#